data_AF-A0A9N9J4A9-F1
#
_entry.id   AF-A0A9N9J4A9-F1
#
_cell.length_a   1.000
_cell.length_b   1.000
_cell.length_c   1.000
_cell.angle_alpha   90.00
_cell.angle_beta   90.00
_cell.angle_gamma   90.00
#
_symmetry.space_group_name_H-M   'P 1'
#
loop_
_entity.id
_entity.type
_entity.pdbx_description
1 polymer ?
#
loop_
_entity_poly.entity_id
_entity_poly.type
_entity_poly.pdbx_seq_one_letter_code
_entity_poly.pdbx_strand_id
1 'polypeptide(L)'
;LATTGALIFAERYEGEANQYDVNSMYIFEMIKKDASWPIAPATIEGNPPKKSLQCTRYLHYNPHGIYTHYDLECARKNGLKVTLMNISPNALIYERNVRITGKDMFGEWGNILYKIKKEGGIEGKVSKALLVSLWGALCEQRNGQNYGLHPRIKPFLLASARKRISEIVKPLGDQVKRIHTDGFIIAGKVELKTGIEMGELKFEKNGVCVVKNCISITWKLSYPEIPNLIIFKENELHSTNSLPDFEKIQQDKKQNTILDTEYPASQTAKRKLSKKSDINLPNEIIIEIFQHL
;
A
#
# COMPACT_ATOMS: atom_id res chain seq x y z
N LEU A 1 -10.20 -2.70 -21.42
CA LEU A 1 -9.14 -3.60 -20.89
C LEU A 1 -9.57 -4.08 -19.51
N ALA A 2 -9.16 -5.30 -19.09
CA ALA A 2 -9.43 -5.83 -17.75
C ALA A 2 -8.75 -5.04 -16.62
N THR A 3 -7.83 -4.12 -16.98
CA THR A 3 -7.10 -3.29 -16.02
C THR A 3 -8.04 -2.34 -15.28
N THR A 4 -8.14 -2.54 -13.97
CA THR A 4 -8.71 -1.60 -13.00
C THR A 4 -7.70 -1.30 -11.91
N GLY A 5 -7.84 -0.14 -11.27
CA GLY A 5 -6.97 0.26 -10.16
C GLY A 5 -7.05 -0.67 -8.95
N ALA A 6 -6.39 -0.27 -7.87
CA ALA A 6 -6.44 -0.99 -6.61
C ALA A 6 -7.84 -0.95 -5.98
N LEU A 7 -8.05 -1.76 -4.94
CA LEU A 7 -9.26 -1.67 -4.12
C LEU A 7 -9.19 -0.41 -3.27
N ILE A 8 -10.18 0.47 -3.40
CA ILE A 8 -10.23 1.74 -2.70
C ILE A 8 -11.63 1.90 -2.12
N PHE A 9 -11.73 2.03 -0.81
CA PHE A 9 -13.00 2.19 -0.11
C PHE A 9 -12.81 3.14 1.07
N ALA A 10 -13.79 3.99 1.34
CA ALA A 10 -13.86 4.71 2.60
C ALA A 10 -15.31 5.05 2.92
N GLU A 11 -15.61 5.02 4.21
CA GLU A 11 -16.83 5.57 4.78
C GLU A 11 -16.43 6.62 5.83
N ARG A 12 -17.31 7.59 6.06
CA ARG A 12 -17.04 8.61 7.08
C ARG A 12 -16.99 7.95 8.44
N TYR A 13 -15.93 8.25 9.19
CA TYR A 13 -15.72 7.69 10.52
C TYR A 13 -14.94 8.66 11.39
N GLU A 14 -15.32 8.74 12.67
CA GLU A 14 -14.53 9.39 13.72
C GLU A 14 -14.59 8.50 14.96
N GLY A 15 -13.42 8.12 15.48
CA GLY A 15 -13.31 7.30 16.68
C GLY A 15 -12.00 6.52 16.74
N GLU A 16 -11.84 5.69 17.78
CA GLU A 16 -10.70 4.80 17.92
C GLU A 16 -10.58 3.86 16.72
N ALA A 17 -9.38 3.68 16.20
CA ALA A 17 -9.13 2.80 15.06
C ALA A 17 -7.71 2.25 15.06
N ASN A 18 -7.53 1.15 14.33
CA ASN A 18 -6.25 0.54 14.03
C ASN A 18 -6.00 0.57 12.53
N GLN A 19 -4.78 0.92 12.11
CA GLN A 19 -4.33 0.85 10.74
C GLN A 19 -3.42 -0.35 10.54
N TYR A 20 -3.71 -1.12 9.50
CA TYR A 20 -2.90 -2.25 9.05
C TYR A 20 -2.50 -2.08 7.59
N ASP A 21 -1.38 -2.71 7.24
CA ASP A 21 -0.85 -2.79 5.88
C ASP A 21 -0.34 -4.21 5.59
N VAL A 22 -0.19 -4.59 4.33
CA VAL A 22 0.37 -5.91 3.97
C VAL A 22 1.83 -5.77 3.56
N ASN A 23 2.72 -6.46 4.27
CA ASN A 23 4.16 -6.40 4.01
C ASN A 23 4.51 -6.82 2.58
N SER A 24 5.03 -5.88 1.78
CA SER A 24 5.50 -6.14 0.41
C SER A 24 4.45 -6.87 -0.46
N MET A 25 3.16 -6.52 -0.32
CA MET A 25 2.05 -7.24 -0.94
C MET A 25 2.27 -7.55 -2.43
N TYR A 26 2.70 -6.56 -3.22
CA TYR A 26 2.83 -6.73 -4.66
C TYR A 26 3.88 -7.79 -5.05
N ILE A 27 5.02 -7.81 -4.38
CA ILE A 27 6.06 -8.81 -4.61
C ILE A 27 5.59 -10.18 -4.13
N PHE A 28 4.92 -10.23 -2.97
CA PHE A 28 4.30 -11.45 -2.48
C PHE A 28 3.36 -12.06 -3.53
N GLU A 29 2.47 -11.25 -4.12
CA GLU A 29 1.55 -11.71 -5.18
C GLU A 29 2.29 -12.14 -6.45
N MET A 30 3.40 -11.49 -6.80
CA MET A 30 4.21 -11.85 -7.97
C MET A 30 4.89 -13.21 -7.82
N ILE A 31 5.47 -13.50 -6.66
CA ILE A 31 6.30 -14.71 -6.46
C ILE A 31 5.49 -15.95 -6.06
N LYS A 32 4.17 -15.83 -5.90
CA LYS A 32 3.32 -16.96 -5.52
C LYS A 32 3.45 -18.10 -6.51
N LYS A 33 3.58 -19.33 -5.99
CA LYS A 33 3.62 -20.57 -6.78
C LYS A 33 2.36 -20.75 -7.63
N ASP A 34 1.20 -20.36 -7.11
CA ASP A 34 -0.07 -20.50 -7.81
C ASP A 34 -0.44 -19.29 -8.69
N ALA A 35 0.44 -18.27 -8.75
CA ALA A 35 0.28 -17.18 -9.68
C ALA A 35 0.68 -17.66 -11.08
N SER A 36 -0.32 -18.07 -11.87
CA SER A 36 -0.12 -18.42 -13.28
C SER A 36 -0.48 -17.24 -14.18
N TRP A 37 0.41 -16.89 -15.11
CA TRP A 37 0.26 -15.72 -15.97
C TRP A 37 -0.04 -16.13 -17.43
N PRO A 38 -1.30 -16.43 -17.79
CA PRO A 38 -1.66 -16.74 -19.17
C PRO A 38 -1.47 -15.50 -20.07
N ILE A 39 -0.81 -15.65 -21.21
CA ILE A 39 -0.37 -14.54 -22.08
C ILE A 39 -1.38 -14.21 -23.21
N ALA A 40 -2.72 -14.05 -23.04
CA ALA A 40 -3.57 -13.54 -24.16
C ALA A 40 -4.96 -12.94 -23.78
N PRO A 41 -5.67 -12.16 -24.67
CA PRO A 41 -6.79 -11.27 -24.29
C PRO A 41 -8.14 -11.96 -24.01
N ALA A 42 -9.01 -11.30 -23.19
CA ALA A 42 -10.30 -11.82 -22.71
C ALA A 42 -11.30 -10.76 -22.16
N THR A 43 -12.65 -11.01 -22.18
CA THR A 43 -13.73 -10.08 -21.65
C THR A 43 -15.07 -10.72 -21.17
N ILE A 44 -15.70 -10.23 -20.07
CA ILE A 44 -16.99 -10.73 -19.46
C ILE A 44 -17.80 -9.63 -18.70
N GLU A 45 -19.14 -9.55 -18.88
CA GLU A 45 -20.11 -8.53 -18.40
C GLU A 45 -20.58 -8.60 -16.92
N GLY A 46 -21.28 -7.54 -16.50
CA GLY A 46 -22.03 -7.46 -15.23
C GLY A 46 -21.89 -6.13 -14.52
N ASN A 47 -21.92 -5.04 -15.28
CA ASN A 47 -21.21 -3.84 -14.89
C ASN A 47 -22.13 -2.72 -14.40
N PRO A 48 -21.83 -2.08 -13.26
CA PRO A 48 -22.58 -0.92 -12.86
C PRO A 48 -22.29 0.27 -13.80
N PRO A 49 -23.23 1.22 -13.98
CA PRO A 49 -23.06 2.36 -14.88
C PRO A 49 -21.79 3.15 -14.54
N LYS A 50 -21.12 3.74 -15.55
CA LYS A 50 -19.86 4.51 -15.36
C LYS A 50 -19.91 5.59 -14.27
N LYS A 51 -21.11 6.06 -13.91
CA LYS A 51 -21.36 7.15 -12.94
C LYS A 51 -21.48 6.69 -11.48
N SER A 52 -21.54 5.39 -11.19
CA SER A 52 -21.64 4.88 -9.81
C SER A 52 -20.27 4.60 -9.18
N LEU A 53 -20.25 4.43 -7.85
CA LEU A 53 -19.06 4.03 -7.11
C LEU A 53 -18.50 2.72 -7.68
N GLN A 54 -17.27 2.77 -8.21
CA GLN A 54 -16.63 1.62 -8.87
C GLN A 54 -16.03 0.63 -7.86
N CYS A 55 -15.88 1.02 -6.59
CA CYS A 55 -15.35 0.16 -5.55
C CYS A 55 -16.36 -0.03 -4.42
N THR A 56 -16.51 -1.28 -4.00
CA THR A 56 -17.11 -1.66 -2.72
C THR A 56 -16.01 -2.06 -1.74
N ARG A 57 -16.38 -2.46 -0.53
CA ARG A 57 -15.43 -3.00 0.46
C ARG A 57 -14.72 -4.27 -0.02
N TYR A 58 -15.30 -5.01 -0.97
CA TYR A 58 -14.82 -6.34 -1.38
C TYR A 58 -14.52 -6.48 -2.88
N LEU A 59 -14.99 -5.56 -3.71
CA LEU A 59 -14.86 -5.67 -5.17
C LEU A 59 -14.65 -4.30 -5.82
N HIS A 60 -13.77 -4.27 -6.83
CA HIS A 60 -13.62 -3.14 -7.74
C HIS A 60 -14.26 -3.51 -9.09
N TYR A 61 -15.41 -2.91 -9.37
CA TYR A 61 -16.10 -3.01 -10.65
C TYR A 61 -15.33 -2.33 -11.78
N ASN A 62 -15.10 -3.01 -12.88
CA ASN A 62 -14.42 -2.48 -14.06
C ASN A 62 -15.43 -1.82 -14.99
N PRO A 63 -15.46 -0.50 -15.25
CA PRO A 63 -16.44 0.20 -16.09
C PRO A 63 -16.70 -0.32 -17.52
N HIS A 64 -15.87 -1.24 -18.01
CA HIS A 64 -16.07 -1.91 -19.30
C HIS A 64 -16.74 -3.28 -19.22
N GLY A 65 -17.02 -3.82 -18.03
CA GLY A 65 -17.53 -5.18 -17.88
C GLY A 65 -16.49 -6.17 -18.37
N ILE A 66 -15.29 -6.08 -17.81
CA ILE A 66 -14.16 -6.94 -18.17
C ILE A 66 -13.46 -7.34 -16.88
N TYR A 67 -13.50 -8.61 -16.53
CA TYR A 67 -12.99 -9.11 -15.25
C TYR A 67 -12.02 -10.28 -15.45
N THR A 68 -11.05 -10.39 -14.54
CA THR A 68 -10.20 -11.58 -14.46
C THR A 68 -10.90 -12.68 -13.66
N HIS A 69 -10.39 -13.91 -13.73
CA HIS A 69 -10.91 -15.01 -12.91
C HIS A 69 -10.87 -14.71 -11.40
N TYR A 70 -9.87 -13.97 -10.91
CA TYR A 70 -9.79 -13.54 -9.50
C TYR A 70 -10.95 -12.62 -9.11
N ASP A 71 -11.29 -11.66 -9.97
CA ASP A 71 -12.41 -10.75 -9.73
C ASP A 71 -13.74 -11.51 -9.74
N LEU A 72 -13.93 -12.45 -10.67
CA LEU A 72 -15.14 -13.27 -10.78
C LEU A 72 -15.30 -14.23 -9.60
N GLU A 73 -14.20 -14.85 -9.16
CA GLU A 73 -14.19 -15.69 -7.96
C GLU A 73 -14.54 -14.85 -6.72
N CYS A 74 -13.95 -13.66 -6.58
CA CYS A 74 -14.25 -12.73 -5.51
C CYS A 74 -15.75 -12.34 -5.53
N ALA A 75 -16.29 -11.98 -6.70
CA ALA A 75 -17.70 -11.65 -6.88
C ALA A 75 -18.62 -12.80 -6.42
N ARG A 76 -18.36 -14.03 -6.89
CA ARG A 76 -19.13 -15.23 -6.47
C ARG A 76 -19.05 -15.46 -4.97
N LYS A 77 -17.85 -15.39 -4.38
CA LYS A 77 -17.64 -15.55 -2.93
C LYS A 77 -18.42 -14.50 -2.13
N ASN A 78 -18.65 -13.32 -2.70
CA ASN A 78 -19.41 -12.24 -2.07
C ASN A 78 -20.92 -12.30 -2.39
N GLY A 79 -21.42 -13.44 -2.87
CA GLY A 79 -22.85 -13.65 -3.12
C GLY A 79 -23.38 -12.95 -4.37
N LEU A 80 -22.49 -12.40 -5.22
CA LEU A 80 -22.91 -11.76 -6.47
C LEU A 80 -23.21 -12.81 -7.53
N LYS A 81 -24.33 -12.63 -8.23
CA LYS A 81 -24.67 -13.46 -9.39
C LYS A 81 -23.73 -13.13 -10.55
N VAL A 82 -22.87 -14.09 -10.91
CA VAL A 82 -21.96 -13.97 -12.06
C VAL A 82 -22.53 -14.73 -13.24
N THR A 83 -22.86 -14.02 -14.32
CA THR A 83 -23.28 -14.61 -15.60
C THR A 83 -22.21 -14.33 -16.65
N LEU A 84 -21.75 -15.37 -17.35
CA LEU A 84 -20.77 -15.21 -18.42
C LEU A 84 -21.50 -14.92 -19.74
N MET A 85 -21.10 -13.88 -20.47
CA MET A 85 -21.61 -13.67 -21.83
C MET A 85 -21.01 -14.71 -22.78
N ASN A 86 -21.86 -15.40 -23.55
CA ASN A 86 -21.45 -16.38 -24.54
C ASN A 86 -21.11 -15.70 -25.87
N ILE A 87 -20.00 -14.95 -25.91
CA ILE A 87 -19.51 -14.26 -27.12
C ILE A 87 -18.21 -14.92 -27.57
N SER A 88 -18.28 -16.10 -28.21
CA SER A 88 -17.09 -16.79 -28.78
C SER A 88 -16.01 -17.12 -27.71
N PRO A 89 -14.89 -17.82 -28.02
CA PRO A 89 -13.80 -17.97 -27.06
C PRO A 89 -13.22 -16.59 -26.70
N ASN A 90 -13.61 -16.10 -25.54
CA ASN A 90 -13.23 -14.80 -24.98
C ASN A 90 -12.21 -14.95 -23.87
N ALA A 91 -11.50 -16.07 -23.80
CA ALA A 91 -10.44 -16.36 -22.85
C ALA A 91 -9.39 -17.26 -23.50
N LEU A 92 -8.12 -16.92 -23.34
CA LEU A 92 -7.04 -17.78 -23.77
C LEU A 92 -6.62 -18.68 -22.64
N ILE A 93 -7.01 -19.94 -22.80
CA ILE A 93 -6.74 -21.03 -21.89
C ILE A 93 -5.46 -21.70 -22.38
N TYR A 94 -4.38 -21.51 -21.63
CA TYR A 94 -3.13 -22.22 -21.85
C TYR A 94 -3.19 -23.54 -21.10
N GLU A 95 -2.69 -24.62 -21.67
CA GLU A 95 -2.52 -25.87 -20.93
C GLU A 95 -1.56 -25.68 -19.74
N ARG A 96 -1.73 -26.43 -18.65
CA ARG A 96 -0.92 -26.23 -17.43
C ARG A 96 0.57 -26.48 -17.64
N ASN A 97 0.92 -27.42 -18.52
CA ASN A 97 2.28 -27.81 -18.90
C ASN A 97 3.07 -26.70 -19.62
N VAL A 98 2.42 -25.72 -20.24
CA VAL A 98 3.07 -24.62 -20.97
C VAL A 98 3.07 -23.29 -20.19
N ARG A 99 2.59 -23.29 -18.94
CA ARG A 99 2.59 -22.10 -18.07
C ARG A 99 3.86 -22.06 -17.24
N ILE A 100 4.38 -20.86 -17.03
CA ILE A 100 5.40 -20.57 -16.01
C ILE A 100 4.72 -19.97 -14.78
N THR A 101 5.18 -20.33 -13.57
CA THR A 101 4.63 -19.76 -12.34
C THR A 101 5.32 -18.44 -11.99
N GLY A 102 4.64 -17.60 -11.21
CA GLY A 102 5.24 -16.39 -10.66
C GLY A 102 6.46 -16.68 -9.78
N LYS A 103 6.47 -17.82 -9.09
CA LYS A 103 7.65 -18.31 -8.36
C LYS A 103 8.83 -18.56 -9.30
N ASP A 104 8.60 -19.21 -10.43
CA ASP A 104 9.67 -19.51 -11.38
C ASP A 104 10.16 -18.23 -12.09
N MET A 105 9.26 -17.29 -12.38
CA MET A 105 9.61 -16.01 -13.03
C MET A 105 10.32 -15.02 -12.10
N PHE A 106 9.88 -14.90 -10.85
CA PHE A 106 10.24 -13.79 -9.97
C PHE A 106 10.77 -14.24 -8.61
N GLY A 107 10.69 -15.52 -8.28
CA GLY A 107 10.92 -16.03 -6.92
C GLY A 107 12.35 -15.86 -6.44
N GLU A 108 13.34 -16.26 -7.24
CA GLU A 108 14.76 -16.17 -6.86
C GLU A 108 15.15 -14.72 -6.58
N TRP A 109 15.05 -13.87 -7.60
CA TRP A 109 15.34 -12.43 -7.51
C TRP A 109 14.50 -11.71 -6.44
N GLY A 110 13.19 -11.95 -6.41
CA GLY A 110 12.27 -11.31 -5.49
C GLY A 110 12.58 -11.62 -4.02
N ASN A 111 13.01 -12.86 -3.73
CA ASN A 111 13.42 -13.25 -2.38
C ASN A 111 14.75 -12.64 -1.98
N ILE A 112 15.74 -12.60 -2.88
CA ILE A 112 17.05 -11.96 -2.63
C ILE A 112 16.85 -10.49 -2.27
N LEU A 113 16.14 -9.74 -3.13
CA LEU A 113 15.87 -8.33 -2.88
C LEU A 113 15.02 -8.09 -1.63
N TYR A 114 14.07 -8.98 -1.32
CA TYR A 114 13.28 -8.85 -0.10
C TYR A 114 14.14 -9.03 1.15
N LYS A 115 15.10 -9.96 1.13
CA LYS A 115 16.05 -10.17 2.23
C LYS A 115 16.91 -8.92 2.47
N ILE A 116 17.52 -8.37 1.42
CA ILE A 116 18.32 -7.14 1.51
C ILE A 116 17.45 -5.95 1.96
N LYS A 117 16.21 -5.85 1.47
CA LYS A 117 15.24 -4.84 1.93
C LYS A 117 15.02 -4.91 3.45
N LYS A 118 14.99 -6.10 4.04
CA LYS A 118 14.78 -6.28 5.49
C LYS A 118 16.00 -5.84 6.31
N GLU A 119 17.21 -5.97 5.78
CA GLU A 119 18.45 -5.55 6.45
C GLU A 119 18.49 -4.01 6.67
N GLY A 120 17.78 -3.26 5.81
CA GLY A 120 17.68 -1.80 5.94
C GLY A 120 18.87 -1.08 5.32
N GLY A 121 19.25 0.09 5.84
CA GLY A 121 20.39 0.84 5.31
C GLY A 121 20.17 1.43 3.90
N ILE A 122 21.27 1.63 3.17
CA ILE A 122 21.26 2.17 1.80
C ILE A 122 20.83 1.05 0.83
N GLU A 123 21.39 -0.13 1.03
CA GLU A 123 21.16 -1.37 0.29
C GLU A 123 19.68 -1.76 0.32
N GLY A 124 19.06 -1.69 1.50
CA GLY A 124 17.63 -1.97 1.66
C GLY A 124 16.73 -0.94 0.97
N LYS A 125 17.15 0.34 0.92
CA LYS A 125 16.44 1.38 0.15
C LYS A 125 16.54 1.13 -1.35
N VAL A 126 17.72 0.76 -1.85
CA VAL A 126 17.95 0.39 -3.25
C VAL A 126 17.15 -0.84 -3.62
N SER A 127 17.18 -1.88 -2.78
CA SER A 127 16.40 -3.11 -2.99
C SER A 127 14.90 -2.83 -3.03
N LYS A 128 14.39 -1.97 -2.12
CA LYS A 128 13.00 -1.50 -2.19
C LYS A 128 12.71 -0.78 -3.51
N ALA A 129 13.60 0.09 -3.97
CA ALA A 129 13.42 0.81 -5.23
C ALA A 129 13.39 -0.14 -6.44
N LEU A 130 14.23 -1.17 -6.46
CA LEU A 130 14.25 -2.20 -7.50
C LEU A 130 12.95 -3.02 -7.52
N LEU A 131 12.48 -3.48 -6.36
CA LEU A 131 11.20 -4.19 -6.22
C LEU A 131 10.03 -3.33 -6.74
N VAL A 132 9.98 -2.05 -6.35
CA VAL A 132 8.95 -1.10 -6.81
C VAL A 132 9.05 -0.84 -8.31
N SER A 133 10.28 -0.75 -8.86
CA SER A 133 10.51 -0.49 -10.29
C SER A 133 10.07 -1.65 -11.16
N LEU A 134 10.31 -2.89 -10.75
CA LEU A 134 9.85 -4.08 -11.47
C LEU A 134 8.32 -4.10 -11.58
N TRP A 135 7.62 -3.86 -10.47
CA TRP A 135 6.17 -3.69 -10.48
C TRP A 135 5.73 -2.55 -11.41
N GLY A 136 6.42 -1.40 -11.33
CA GLY A 136 6.17 -0.24 -12.18
C GLY A 136 6.30 -0.55 -13.67
N ALA A 137 7.32 -1.30 -14.06
CA ALA A 137 7.56 -1.74 -15.44
C ALA A 137 6.47 -2.71 -15.93
N LEU A 138 6.09 -3.70 -15.11
CA LEU A 138 5.02 -4.65 -15.43
C LEU A 138 3.64 -3.97 -15.52
N CYS A 139 3.47 -2.87 -14.79
CA CYS A 139 2.22 -2.12 -14.71
C CYS A 139 2.23 -0.82 -15.53
N GLU A 140 3.25 -0.58 -16.36
CA GLU A 140 3.43 0.66 -17.11
C GLU A 140 2.22 0.90 -18.04
N GLN A 141 1.80 2.17 -18.14
CA GLN A 141 0.80 2.60 -19.11
C GLN A 141 1.30 3.81 -19.87
N ARG A 142 1.07 3.81 -21.18
CA ARG A 142 1.27 4.95 -22.07
C ARG A 142 -0.02 5.22 -22.81
N ASN A 143 -0.47 6.48 -22.81
CA ASN A 143 -1.71 6.91 -23.48
C ASN A 143 -2.94 6.06 -23.10
N GLY A 144 -3.05 5.63 -21.84
CA GLY A 144 -4.15 4.81 -21.35
C GLY A 144 -4.11 3.33 -21.76
N GLN A 145 -3.06 2.89 -22.46
CA GLN A 145 -2.85 1.50 -22.85
C GLN A 145 -1.73 0.88 -22.02
N ASN A 146 -1.89 -0.40 -21.66
CA ASN A 146 -0.84 -1.16 -21.00
C ASN A 146 0.37 -1.22 -21.96
N TYR A 147 1.54 -0.85 -21.45
CA TYR A 147 2.78 -0.73 -22.22
C TYR A 147 3.83 -1.72 -21.67
N GLY A 148 4.86 -2.01 -22.46
CA GLY A 148 5.99 -2.87 -22.09
C GLY A 148 5.94 -4.26 -22.71
N LEU A 149 6.86 -5.13 -22.28
CA LEU A 149 7.06 -6.47 -22.85
C LEU A 149 5.89 -7.42 -22.52
N HIS A 150 5.23 -7.22 -21.38
CA HIS A 150 4.17 -8.11 -20.88
C HIS A 150 2.92 -7.35 -20.39
N PRO A 151 2.25 -6.58 -21.26
CA PRO A 151 1.13 -5.71 -20.88
C PRO A 151 -0.10 -6.47 -20.36
N ARG A 152 -0.11 -7.79 -20.54
CA ARG A 152 -1.21 -8.70 -20.14
C ARG A 152 -1.10 -9.16 -18.69
N ILE A 153 0.06 -9.02 -18.03
CA ILE A 153 0.27 -9.47 -16.65
C ILE A 153 -0.45 -8.53 -15.65
N LYS A 154 -0.43 -7.22 -15.92
CA LYS A 154 -0.98 -6.17 -15.04
C LYS A 154 -2.40 -6.44 -14.53
N PRO A 155 -3.41 -6.74 -15.36
CA PRO A 155 -4.77 -7.01 -14.87
C PRO A 155 -4.83 -8.12 -13.83
N PHE A 156 -4.07 -9.20 -14.03
CA PHE A 156 -4.06 -10.34 -13.12
C PHE A 156 -3.33 -10.01 -11.82
N LEU A 157 -2.22 -9.27 -11.87
CA LEU A 157 -1.48 -8.83 -10.68
C LEU A 157 -2.36 -7.96 -9.78
N LEU A 158 -3.01 -6.97 -10.38
CA LEU A 158 -3.91 -6.07 -9.66
C LEU A 158 -5.13 -6.82 -9.11
N ALA A 159 -5.72 -7.73 -9.87
CA ALA A 159 -6.85 -8.52 -9.40
C ALA A 159 -6.49 -9.47 -8.25
N SER A 160 -5.31 -10.10 -8.30
CA SER A 160 -4.80 -10.95 -7.21
C SER A 160 -4.60 -10.14 -5.92
N ALA A 161 -3.97 -8.97 -6.03
CA ALA A 161 -3.82 -8.04 -4.92
C ALA A 161 -5.17 -7.60 -4.32
N ARG A 162 -6.14 -7.23 -5.16
CA ARG A 162 -7.50 -6.87 -4.72
C ARG A 162 -8.20 -8.03 -4.01
N LYS A 163 -8.12 -9.24 -4.59
CA LYS A 163 -8.71 -10.45 -4.00
C LYS A 163 -8.14 -10.68 -2.60
N ARG A 164 -6.82 -10.57 -2.42
CA ARG A 164 -6.17 -10.73 -1.13
C ARG A 164 -6.73 -9.76 -0.08
N ILE A 165 -6.75 -8.46 -0.39
CA ILE A 165 -7.26 -7.46 0.55
C ILE A 165 -8.74 -7.70 0.84
N SER A 166 -9.54 -8.04 -0.18
CA SER A 166 -10.93 -8.41 0.01
C SER A 166 -11.08 -9.60 0.97
N GLU A 167 -10.26 -10.63 0.85
CA GLU A 167 -10.32 -11.81 1.72
C GLU A 167 -9.91 -11.48 3.17
N ILE A 168 -8.94 -10.58 3.36
CA ILE A 168 -8.52 -10.11 4.69
C ILE A 168 -9.62 -9.29 5.37
N VAL A 169 -10.23 -8.34 4.65
CA VAL A 169 -11.20 -7.40 5.22
C VAL A 169 -12.61 -7.96 5.33
N LYS A 170 -12.93 -9.03 4.60
CA LYS A 170 -14.25 -9.67 4.61
C LYS A 170 -14.75 -10.07 6.00
N PRO A 171 -14.00 -10.84 6.81
CA PRO A 171 -14.47 -11.21 8.15
C PRO A 171 -14.62 -10.02 9.10
N LEU A 172 -14.00 -8.88 8.79
CA LEU A 172 -14.05 -7.67 9.61
C LEU A 172 -15.34 -6.86 9.37
N GLY A 173 -16.02 -7.07 8.24
CA GLY A 173 -17.33 -6.50 7.97
C GLY A 173 -17.33 -4.97 8.01
N ASP A 174 -18.30 -4.41 8.72
CA ASP A 174 -18.50 -2.96 8.86
C ASP A 174 -17.48 -2.27 9.75
N GLN A 175 -16.58 -3.01 10.38
CA GLN A 175 -15.49 -2.41 11.13
C GLN A 175 -14.48 -1.75 10.19
N VAL A 176 -14.39 -2.17 8.92
CA VAL A 176 -13.44 -1.58 7.96
C VAL A 176 -13.96 -0.23 7.49
N LYS A 177 -13.26 0.83 7.89
CA LYS A 177 -13.62 2.23 7.60
C LYS A 177 -12.90 2.79 6.39
N ARG A 178 -11.76 2.20 6.03
CA ARG A 178 -10.99 2.58 4.85
C ARG A 178 -10.20 1.41 4.31
N ILE A 179 -10.10 1.32 2.98
CA ILE A 179 -9.18 0.48 2.23
C ILE A 179 -8.48 1.38 1.21
N HIS A 180 -7.17 1.29 1.14
CA HIS A 180 -6.39 1.93 0.10
C HIS A 180 -5.21 1.05 -0.25
N THR A 181 -5.25 0.51 -1.47
CA THR A 181 -4.22 -0.40 -2.01
C THR A 181 -4.06 -1.66 -1.17
N ASP A 182 -3.00 -1.74 -0.39
CA ASP A 182 -2.54 -2.80 0.52
C ASP A 182 -2.93 -2.55 1.97
N GLY A 183 -3.34 -1.33 2.31
CA GLY A 183 -3.64 -0.92 3.67
C GLY A 183 -5.13 -0.72 3.93
N PHE A 184 -5.52 -0.92 5.19
CA PHE A 184 -6.89 -0.68 5.64
C PHE A 184 -6.93 -0.15 7.07
N ILE A 185 -8.03 0.50 7.41
CA ILE A 185 -8.31 1.03 8.75
C ILE A 185 -9.56 0.33 9.28
N ILE A 186 -9.48 -0.16 10.51
CA ILE A 186 -10.61 -0.77 11.23
C ILE A 186 -10.97 0.05 12.45
N ALA A 187 -12.27 0.21 12.68
CA ALA A 187 -12.82 0.86 13.86
C ALA A 187 -12.67 -0.02 15.10
N GLY A 188 -12.49 0.64 16.24
CA GLY A 188 -12.32 0.00 17.54
C GLY A 188 -10.90 -0.53 17.78
N LYS A 189 -10.75 -1.22 18.91
CA LYS A 189 -9.49 -1.81 19.40
C LYS A 189 -9.37 -3.28 19.00
N VAL A 190 -9.69 -3.61 17.75
CA VAL A 190 -9.55 -4.98 17.26
C VAL A 190 -8.08 -5.26 16.94
N GLU A 191 -7.51 -6.25 17.60
CA GLU A 191 -6.15 -6.71 17.33
C GLU A 191 -6.17 -7.88 16.35
N LEU A 192 -5.58 -7.66 15.17
CA LEU A 192 -5.37 -8.70 14.18
C LEU A 192 -3.98 -9.33 14.36
N LYS A 193 -3.86 -10.62 14.04
CA LYS A 193 -2.55 -11.29 14.02
C LYS A 193 -1.65 -10.62 13.00
N THR A 194 -0.51 -10.11 13.48
CA THR A 194 0.51 -9.49 12.63
C THR A 194 1.75 -10.35 12.52
N GLY A 195 2.57 -10.04 11.52
CA GLY A 195 3.87 -10.65 11.33
C GLY A 195 4.82 -9.73 10.57
N ILE A 196 6.07 -10.16 10.48
CA ILE A 196 7.16 -9.39 9.87
C ILE A 196 7.54 -9.92 8.49
N GLU A 197 7.01 -11.08 8.11
CA GLU A 197 7.32 -11.70 6.83
C GLU A 197 6.48 -11.15 5.68
N MET A 198 6.95 -11.42 4.47
CA MET A 198 6.32 -10.97 3.24
C MET A 198 4.92 -11.55 3.11
N GLY A 199 3.95 -10.70 2.79
CA GLY A 199 2.54 -11.05 2.73
C GLY A 199 1.86 -11.11 4.10
N GLU A 200 2.58 -11.04 5.22
CA GLU A 200 1.94 -10.96 6.53
C GLU A 200 1.35 -9.57 6.76
N LEU A 201 0.37 -9.52 7.66
CA LEU A 201 -0.25 -8.27 8.07
C LEU A 201 0.70 -7.52 9.00
N LYS A 202 0.89 -6.24 8.75
CA LYS A 202 1.68 -5.32 9.55
C LYS A 202 0.75 -4.34 10.24
N PHE A 203 0.92 -4.17 11.55
CA PHE A 203 0.30 -3.06 12.27
C PHE A 203 1.11 -1.79 12.00
N GLU A 204 0.43 -0.71 11.61
CA GLU A 204 1.06 0.58 11.34
C GLU A 204 0.91 1.54 12.52
N LYS A 205 -0.30 1.70 13.05
CA LYS A 205 -0.62 2.63 14.14
C LYS A 205 -2.06 2.46 14.64
N ASN A 206 -2.34 3.02 15.82
CA ASN A 206 -3.67 3.15 16.40
C ASN A 206 -3.93 4.59 16.88
N GLY A 207 -5.17 4.84 17.30
CA GLY A 207 -5.60 6.07 17.94
C GLY A 207 -6.93 6.59 17.37
N VAL A 208 -7.29 7.81 17.77
CA VAL A 208 -8.51 8.46 17.29
C VAL A 208 -8.32 8.89 15.84
N CYS A 209 -9.03 8.23 14.94
CA CYS A 209 -8.95 8.43 13.51
C CYS A 209 -10.19 9.14 12.99
N VAL A 210 -10.00 10.15 12.13
CA VAL A 210 -11.04 10.80 11.36
C VAL A 210 -10.86 10.45 9.88
N VAL A 211 -11.74 9.63 9.33
CA VAL A 211 -11.81 9.30 7.91
C VAL A 211 -12.88 10.18 7.27
N LYS A 212 -12.48 11.13 6.42
CA LYS A 212 -13.43 11.93 5.62
C LYS A 212 -13.70 11.29 4.28
N ASN A 213 -12.66 10.73 3.66
CA ASN A 213 -12.67 9.99 2.41
C ASN A 213 -11.35 9.20 2.28
N CYS A 214 -11.12 8.52 1.15
CA CYS A 214 -9.94 7.69 0.93
C CYS A 214 -8.60 8.42 0.97
N ILE A 215 -8.58 9.75 0.74
CA ILE A 215 -7.37 10.58 0.67
C ILE A 215 -7.18 11.37 1.96
N SER A 216 -8.28 11.88 2.54
CA SER A 216 -8.27 12.72 3.72
C SER A 216 -8.53 11.89 4.99
N ILE A 217 -7.44 11.55 5.68
CA ILE A 217 -7.42 10.87 6.97
C ILE A 217 -6.59 11.68 7.95
N THR A 218 -7.07 11.84 9.18
CA THR A 218 -6.34 12.50 10.26
C THR A 218 -6.31 11.61 11.49
N TRP A 219 -5.15 11.52 12.13
CA TRP A 219 -4.96 10.78 13.37
C TRP A 219 -4.70 11.78 14.49
N LYS A 220 -5.46 11.66 15.57
CA LYS A 220 -5.19 12.30 16.85
C LYS A 220 -4.62 11.21 17.76
N LEU A 221 -3.63 11.57 18.57
CA LEU A 221 -3.18 10.68 19.64
C LEU A 221 -4.41 10.41 20.53
N SER A 222 -4.69 9.15 20.80
CA SER A 222 -5.46 8.79 21.99
C SER A 222 -4.75 9.49 23.15
N TYR A 223 -5.45 10.34 23.91
CA TYR A 223 -4.87 11.05 25.04
C TYR A 223 -3.98 10.07 25.82
N PRO A 224 -2.72 10.41 26.14
CA PRO A 224 -1.95 9.55 27.02
C PRO A 224 -2.82 9.34 28.26
N GLU A 225 -3.19 8.09 28.53
CA GLU A 225 -3.62 7.74 29.88
C GLU A 225 -2.50 8.27 30.77
N ILE A 226 -2.81 9.30 31.57
CA ILE A 226 -1.83 9.91 32.48
C ILE A 226 -1.30 8.74 33.30
N PRO A 227 -0.04 8.32 33.13
CA PRO A 227 0.50 7.24 33.94
C PRO A 227 0.50 7.79 35.35
N ASN A 228 -0.33 7.20 36.21
CA ASN A 228 -0.44 7.40 37.64
C ASN A 228 0.16 8.72 38.14
N LEU A 229 -0.71 9.68 38.43
CA LEU A 229 -0.43 10.81 39.30
C LEU A 229 0.44 10.30 40.47
N ILE A 230 1.75 10.55 40.43
CA ILE A 230 2.61 10.35 41.59
C ILE A 230 2.06 11.35 42.60
N ILE A 231 1.26 10.84 43.54
CA ILE A 231 0.91 11.54 44.76
C ILE A 231 2.25 11.81 45.43
N PHE A 232 2.79 13.01 45.25
CA PHE A 232 3.82 13.51 46.13
C PHE A 232 3.20 13.54 47.53
N LYS A 233 3.67 12.65 48.41
CA LYS A 233 3.40 12.78 49.84
C LYS A 233 3.90 14.15 50.26
N GLU A 234 3.03 14.94 50.87
CA GLU A 234 3.23 16.30 51.41
C GLU A 234 4.28 16.41 52.53
N ASN A 235 5.23 15.48 52.65
CA ASN A 235 6.16 15.44 53.78
C ASN A 235 7.62 15.54 53.36
N GLU A 236 8.01 16.54 52.55
CA GLU A 236 9.39 17.06 52.52
C GLU A 236 9.43 18.52 52.02
N LEU A 237 8.60 19.40 52.58
CA LEU A 237 8.79 20.85 52.41
C LEU A 237 9.56 21.42 53.60
N HIS A 238 10.89 21.21 53.61
CA HIS A 238 11.80 22.08 54.35
C HIS A 238 12.80 22.73 53.39
N SER A 239 12.52 24.00 53.08
CA SER A 239 13.48 25.08 52.82
C SER A 239 14.57 24.81 51.78
N THR A 240 14.36 25.30 50.55
CA THR A 240 15.18 26.39 50.00
C THR A 240 14.35 27.19 48.98
N ASN A 241 14.26 28.50 49.20
CA ASN A 241 13.63 29.45 48.29
C ASN A 241 14.52 29.66 47.05
N SER A 242 14.09 29.19 45.89
CA SER A 242 14.38 29.86 44.62
C SER A 242 13.41 29.37 43.53
N LEU A 243 12.52 30.28 43.08
CA LEU A 243 11.75 30.11 41.86
C LEU A 243 12.71 30.18 40.66
N PRO A 244 12.58 29.32 39.63
CA PRO A 244 13.36 29.47 38.42
C PRO A 244 12.87 30.67 37.61
N ASP A 245 13.82 31.52 37.23
CA ASP A 245 13.64 32.79 36.54
C ASP A 245 13.16 32.58 35.10
N PHE A 246 11.91 32.99 34.83
CA PHE A 246 11.22 32.80 33.53
C PHE A 246 11.81 33.68 32.41
N GLU A 247 12.67 34.65 32.71
CA GLU A 247 13.26 35.54 31.70
C GLU A 247 14.38 34.86 30.89
N LYS A 248 15.07 33.85 31.45
CA LYS A 248 16.14 33.13 30.73
C LYS A 248 15.64 32.22 29.60
N ILE A 249 14.42 31.67 29.72
CA ILE A 249 13.85 30.77 28.69
C ILE A 249 13.36 31.53 27.46
N GLN A 250 13.08 32.84 27.59
CA GLN A 250 12.63 33.70 26.48
C GLN A 250 13.79 34.21 25.61
N GLN A 251 15.01 34.31 26.13
CA GLN A 251 16.17 34.76 25.35
C GLN A 251 16.71 33.68 24.40
N ASP A 252 16.72 32.41 24.81
CA ASP A 252 17.20 31.30 23.97
C ASP A 252 16.28 30.99 22.76
N LYS A 253 15.01 31.40 22.83
CA LYS A 253 14.07 31.30 21.68
C LYS A 253 14.23 32.42 20.66
N LYS A 254 14.91 33.53 20.97
CA LYS A 254 15.04 34.70 20.09
C LYS A 254 16.31 34.68 19.21
N GLN A 255 17.32 33.88 19.54
CA GLN A 255 18.55 33.76 18.73
C GLN A 255 18.46 32.70 17.60
N ASN A 256 17.56 31.72 17.70
CA ASN A 256 17.39 30.69 16.66
C ASN A 256 16.34 31.04 15.58
N THR A 257 15.84 32.28 15.55
CA THR A 257 14.85 32.75 14.54
C THR A 257 15.39 33.85 13.62
N ILE A 258 16.71 34.04 13.59
CA ILE A 258 17.39 35.01 12.71
C ILE A 258 18.42 34.27 11.86
N LEU A 259 17.94 33.48 10.91
CA LEU A 259 18.65 33.00 9.72
C LEU A 259 17.60 32.21 8.93
N ASP A 260 16.97 32.90 7.97
CA ASP A 260 16.14 32.41 6.85
C ASP A 260 14.84 33.21 6.68
N THR A 261 14.98 34.52 6.49
CA THR A 261 13.95 35.34 5.83
C THR A 261 14.61 36.31 4.85
N GLU A 262 14.76 35.95 3.58
CA GLU A 262 14.81 36.90 2.45
C GLU A 262 14.21 36.31 1.15
N TYR A 263 13.00 36.78 0.80
CA TYR A 263 12.39 37.02 -0.54
C TYR A 263 12.04 35.85 -1.52
N PRO A 264 11.11 36.05 -2.51
CA PRO A 264 9.74 36.58 -2.44
C PRO A 264 8.70 35.77 -3.27
N ALA A 265 7.47 36.29 -3.27
CA ALA A 265 6.28 35.75 -3.93
C ALA A 265 6.33 35.69 -5.48
N SER A 266 5.53 34.75 -6.01
CA SER A 266 5.03 34.58 -7.39
C SER A 266 6.02 34.18 -8.48
N GLN A 267 5.84 32.96 -9.03
CA GLN A 267 5.92 32.68 -10.48
C GLN A 267 5.57 31.21 -10.80
N THR A 268 4.68 31.05 -11.76
CA THR A 268 4.33 29.83 -12.49
C THR A 268 5.60 29.19 -13.10
N ALA A 269 5.90 27.92 -12.82
CA ALA A 269 7.02 27.25 -13.49
C ALA A 269 6.81 25.74 -13.71
N LYS A 270 7.08 25.36 -14.96
CA LYS A 270 7.03 24.03 -15.59
C LYS A 270 7.87 22.99 -14.82
N ARG A 271 7.44 21.72 -14.89
CA ARG A 271 8.18 20.51 -14.47
C ARG A 271 9.69 20.65 -14.77
N LYS A 272 10.52 20.73 -13.73
CA LYS A 272 11.97 20.46 -13.83
C LYS A 272 12.19 18.95 -13.81
N LEU A 273 12.90 18.48 -14.83
CA LEU A 273 13.46 17.13 -14.93
C LEU A 273 14.36 16.88 -13.69
N SER A 274 14.08 15.83 -12.91
CA SER A 274 14.89 15.51 -11.73
C SER A 274 16.28 15.07 -12.18
N LYS A 275 17.31 15.65 -11.55
CA LYS A 275 18.71 15.25 -11.72
C LYS A 275 18.86 13.77 -11.31
N LYS A 276 19.57 13.00 -12.15
CA LYS A 276 20.08 11.67 -11.85
C LYS A 276 20.88 11.76 -10.54
N SER A 277 20.48 11.01 -9.52
CA SER A 277 21.33 10.74 -8.37
C SER A 277 22.25 9.58 -8.76
N ASP A 278 23.56 9.83 -8.83
CA ASP A 278 24.54 8.75 -8.93
C ASP A 278 24.54 7.99 -7.62
N ILE A 279 23.95 6.79 -7.65
CA ILE A 279 23.95 5.85 -6.53
C ILE A 279 25.25 5.06 -6.64
N ASN A 280 26.24 5.37 -5.79
CA ASN A 280 27.45 4.57 -5.66
C ASN A 280 27.10 3.32 -4.82
N LEU A 281 26.87 2.19 -5.49
CA LEU A 281 26.63 0.90 -4.85
C LEU A 281 27.96 0.12 -4.80
N PRO A 282 28.29 -0.59 -3.70
CA PRO A 282 29.47 -1.46 -3.66
C PRO A 282 29.47 -2.48 -4.81
N ASN A 283 30.63 -2.68 -5.43
CA ASN A 283 30.76 -3.53 -6.62
C ASN A 283 30.31 -4.97 -6.36
N GLU A 284 30.45 -5.50 -5.13
CA GLU A 284 30.00 -6.85 -4.80
C GLU A 284 28.48 -7.01 -4.95
N ILE A 285 27.70 -6.01 -4.55
CA ILE A 285 26.23 -6.03 -4.63
C ILE A 285 25.78 -5.87 -6.09
N ILE A 286 26.47 -5.05 -6.87
CA ILE A 286 26.21 -4.92 -8.32
C ILE A 286 26.46 -6.28 -8.99
N ILE A 287 27.59 -6.92 -8.68
CA ILE A 287 27.96 -8.22 -9.26
C ILE A 287 26.94 -9.30 -8.87
N GLU A 288 26.52 -9.38 -7.61
CA GLU A 288 25.50 -10.33 -7.16
C GLU A 288 24.14 -10.08 -7.85
N ILE A 289 23.74 -8.81 -8.01
CA ILE A 289 22.51 -8.47 -8.75
C ILE A 289 22.59 -8.87 -10.23
N PHE A 290 23.72 -8.63 -10.90
CA PHE A 290 23.87 -8.90 -12.33
C PHE A 290 24.21 -10.35 -12.67
N GLN A 291 24.71 -11.14 -11.72
CA GLN A 291 24.95 -12.58 -11.92
C GLN A 291 23.65 -13.41 -11.93
N HIS A 292 22.56 -12.87 -11.37
CA HIS A 292 21.25 -13.52 -11.31
C HIS A 292 20.19 -12.88 -12.24
N LEU A 293 20.62 -12.00 -13.17
CA LEU A 293 19.80 -11.41 -14.26
C LEU A 293 20.18 -12.03 -15.61
#